data_AF-A0A2D7AUQ3-F1
#
_entry.id   AF-A0A2D7AUQ3-F1
#
_cell.length_a   1.000
_cell.length_b   1.000
_cell.length_c   1.000
_cell.angle_alpha   90.00
_cell.angle_beta   90.00
_cell.angle_gamma   90.00
#
_symmetry.space_group_name_H-M   'P 1'
#
loop_
_entity.id
_entity.type
_entity.pdbx_description
1 polymer ?
#
loop_
_entity_poly.entity_id
_entity_poly.type
_entity_poly.pdbx_seq_one_letter_code
_entity_poly.pdbx_strand_id
1 'polypeptide(L)'
;MEDDSSEEEFVENVTDCPGCGQPCGHEVLRERKAGSGSNYLLKCDECEHIHTVQIREPRPIKIPFLLSEGANTVLVDIDVDEDEVLHIGDIFEYSDASWEINRVETRTANSRTKLVASKVGRANAIRSDVVMVRLTLTRGEFSDSDSIFVERETMYKAGSIMEHGGERWKIRAIHTGTGRTMSGRVVAHDIKRIYLHEPPRPEENIPKTPRERRQAWKEGRLGDNPNPVLPDAEKSGKPKQQRPGRRQKKKRL
;
A
#
# COMPACT_ATOMS: atom_id res chain seq x y z
N MET A 1 44.20 -8.85 -27.27
CA MET A 1 42.90 -9.30 -26.75
C MET A 1 41.98 -9.24 -27.94
N GLU A 2 41.76 -10.40 -28.57
CA GLU A 2 40.77 -10.55 -29.64
C GLU A 2 39.39 -10.41 -29.02
N ASP A 3 38.59 -9.53 -29.64
CA ASP A 3 37.22 -9.23 -29.30
C ASP A 3 36.36 -10.40 -29.83
N ASP A 4 36.07 -11.36 -28.95
CA ASP A 4 35.15 -12.47 -29.19
C ASP A 4 33.72 -11.93 -29.13
N SER A 5 33.33 -11.18 -30.17
CA SER A 5 31.94 -10.80 -30.39
C SER A 5 31.19 -12.02 -30.93
N SER A 6 30.81 -12.92 -30.03
CA SER A 6 29.90 -14.02 -30.34
C SER A 6 28.58 -13.43 -30.84
N GLU A 7 28.36 -13.45 -32.16
CA GLU A 7 27.09 -13.09 -32.80
C GLU A 7 26.01 -14.04 -32.25
N GLU A 8 25.14 -13.53 -31.37
CA GLU A 8 23.95 -14.25 -30.95
C GLU A 8 23.04 -14.43 -32.18
N GLU A 9 23.10 -15.62 -32.77
CA GLU A 9 22.28 -16.00 -33.91
C GLU A 9 20.80 -16.06 -33.46
N PHE A 10 20.04 -15.04 -33.85
CA PHE A 10 18.62 -14.94 -33.51
C PHE A 10 17.84 -15.92 -34.38
N VAL A 11 17.40 -17.03 -33.78
CA VAL A 11 16.58 -18.02 -34.49
C VAL A 11 15.14 -17.51 -34.58
N GLU A 12 14.70 -17.16 -35.78
CA GLU A 12 13.32 -16.73 -36.03
C GLU A 12 12.36 -17.93 -36.05
N ASN A 13 11.08 -17.71 -35.73
CA ASN A 13 9.99 -18.70 -35.88
C ASN A 13 10.19 -20.03 -35.13
N VAL A 14 10.58 -19.96 -33.85
CA VAL A 14 10.75 -21.15 -33.00
C VAL A 14 9.41 -21.80 -32.66
N THR A 15 9.28 -23.10 -32.92
CA THR A 15 8.12 -23.92 -32.53
C THR A 15 8.56 -25.31 -32.08
N ASP A 16 7.72 -26.02 -31.32
CA ASP A 16 7.98 -27.43 -31.00
C ASP A 16 7.87 -28.28 -32.26
N CYS A 17 8.96 -28.97 -32.63
CA CYS A 17 8.96 -29.87 -33.77
C CYS A 17 8.57 -31.30 -33.34
N PRO A 18 7.56 -31.93 -33.99
CA PRO A 18 7.21 -33.33 -33.71
C PRO A 18 8.28 -34.33 -34.17
N GLY A 19 9.21 -33.92 -35.05
CA GLY A 19 10.36 -34.72 -35.47
C GLY A 19 11.51 -34.69 -34.45
N CYS A 20 11.92 -33.50 -34.00
CA CYS A 20 13.01 -33.33 -33.04
C CYS A 20 12.59 -33.54 -31.58
N GLY A 21 11.30 -33.36 -31.27
CA GLY A 21 10.76 -33.42 -29.90
C GLY A 21 11.20 -32.26 -28.99
N GLN A 22 11.64 -31.16 -29.59
CA GLN A 22 12.20 -29.99 -28.93
C GLN A 22 11.88 -28.71 -29.73
N PRO A 23 11.94 -27.52 -29.10
CA PRO A 23 11.75 -26.26 -29.80
C PRO A 23 12.93 -25.97 -30.73
N CYS A 24 12.65 -25.75 -32.02
CA CYS A 24 13.67 -25.43 -33.02
C CYS A 24 13.15 -24.40 -34.04
N GLY A 25 14.05 -23.84 -34.85
CA GLY A 25 13.72 -22.93 -35.96
C GLY A 25 12.93 -23.62 -37.06
N HIS A 26 12.03 -22.86 -37.69
CA HIS A 26 11.20 -23.35 -38.79
C HIS A 26 11.05 -22.33 -39.92
N GLU A 27 11.23 -22.78 -41.16
CA GLU A 27 10.86 -22.07 -42.38
C GLU A 27 9.35 -22.13 -42.62
N VAL A 28 8.71 -20.97 -42.85
CA VAL A 28 7.29 -20.87 -43.18
C VAL A 28 7.07 -21.12 -44.67
N LEU A 29 6.57 -22.31 -45.02
CA LEU A 29 6.29 -22.67 -46.42
C LEU A 29 4.97 -22.09 -46.92
N ARG A 30 3.94 -22.05 -46.06
CA ARG A 30 2.60 -21.60 -46.47
C ARG A 30 1.76 -21.15 -45.30
N GLU A 31 1.10 -20.01 -45.44
CA GLU A 31 0.02 -19.57 -44.55
C GLU A 31 -1.36 -19.83 -45.18
N ARG A 32 -2.30 -20.34 -44.38
CA ARG A 32 -3.73 -20.39 -44.74
C ARG A 32 -4.59 -19.87 -43.59
N LYS A 33 -5.35 -18.81 -43.85
CA LYS A 33 -6.38 -18.34 -42.90
C LYS A 33 -7.45 -19.41 -42.69
N ALA A 34 -7.75 -19.72 -41.44
CA ALA A 34 -8.71 -20.74 -41.03
C ALA A 34 -9.42 -20.32 -39.73
N GLY A 35 -10.68 -19.89 -39.84
CA GLY A 35 -11.47 -19.40 -38.71
C GLY A 35 -10.97 -18.05 -38.20
N SER A 36 -10.74 -17.94 -36.89
CA SER A 36 -10.18 -16.76 -36.21
C SER A 36 -8.65 -16.65 -36.25
N GLY A 37 -7.95 -17.60 -36.89
CA GLY A 37 -6.48 -17.55 -36.98
C GLY A 37 -5.93 -18.16 -38.27
N SER A 38 -4.68 -18.60 -38.22
CA SER A 38 -3.92 -19.05 -39.39
C SER A 38 -3.28 -20.42 -39.15
N ASN A 39 -3.32 -21.26 -40.18
CA ASN A 39 -2.58 -22.51 -40.24
C ASN A 39 -1.29 -22.27 -41.02
N TYR A 40 -0.15 -22.54 -40.41
CA TYR A 40 1.16 -22.43 -41.02
C TYR A 40 1.69 -23.82 -41.34
N LEU A 41 2.01 -24.06 -42.61
CA LEU A 41 2.81 -25.20 -43.02
C LEU A 41 4.28 -24.82 -42.85
N LEU A 42 4.95 -25.51 -41.95
CA LEU A 42 6.31 -25.23 -41.52
C LEU A 42 7.24 -26.37 -41.94
N LYS A 43 8.48 -26.05 -42.28
CA LYS A 43 9.57 -27.01 -42.43
C LYS A 43 10.59 -26.77 -41.32
N CYS A 44 10.91 -27.79 -40.54
CA CYS A 44 11.94 -27.72 -39.52
C CYS A 44 13.32 -27.55 -40.16
N ASP A 45 14.14 -26.62 -39.64
CA ASP A 45 15.48 -26.36 -40.17
C ASP A 45 16.49 -27.46 -39.80
N GLU A 46 16.23 -28.21 -38.73
CA GLU A 46 17.14 -29.27 -38.25
C GLU A 46 16.86 -30.66 -38.84
N CYS A 47 15.59 -31.08 -38.86
CA CYS A 47 15.21 -32.43 -39.29
C CYS A 47 14.40 -32.47 -40.60
N GLU A 48 14.20 -31.31 -41.24
CA GLU A 48 13.43 -31.14 -42.48
C GLU A 48 11.97 -31.63 -42.41
N HIS A 49 11.47 -31.94 -41.22
CA HIS A 49 10.11 -32.43 -41.04
C HIS A 49 9.10 -31.33 -41.34
N ILE A 50 8.16 -31.62 -42.24
CA ILE A 50 7.09 -30.71 -42.62
C ILE A 50 5.87 -31.00 -41.75
N HIS A 51 5.43 -30.02 -40.97
CA HIS A 51 4.25 -30.13 -40.13
C HIS A 51 3.40 -28.86 -40.20
N THR A 52 2.21 -28.90 -39.61
CA THR A 52 1.29 -27.76 -39.62
C THR A 52 1.03 -27.29 -38.20
N VAL A 53 1.28 -26.01 -37.94
CA VAL A 53 0.94 -25.35 -36.67
C VAL A 53 -0.31 -24.52 -36.87
N GLN A 54 -1.22 -24.60 -35.91
CA GLN A 54 -2.44 -23.81 -35.90
C GLN A 54 -2.29 -22.72 -34.84
N ILE A 55 -2.19 -21.47 -35.28
CA ILE A 55 -2.13 -20.32 -34.38
C ILE A 55 -3.49 -19.65 -34.44
N ARG A 56 -4.23 -19.68 -33.33
CA ARG A 56 -5.53 -19.02 -33.21
C ARG A 56 -5.62 -18.41 -31.82
N GLU A 57 -6.14 -17.19 -31.75
CA GLU A 57 -6.55 -16.59 -30.49
C GLU A 57 -7.73 -17.38 -29.91
N PRO A 58 -7.74 -17.62 -28.58
CA PRO A 58 -8.89 -18.22 -27.92
C PRO A 58 -10.13 -17.35 -28.11
N ARG A 59 -11.31 -17.98 -28.01
CA ARG A 59 -12.57 -17.26 -28.23
C ARG A 59 -12.90 -16.45 -26.97
N PRO A 60 -13.30 -15.18 -27.09
CA PRO A 60 -13.82 -14.44 -25.95
C PRO A 60 -15.21 -14.98 -25.59
N ILE A 61 -15.46 -15.14 -24.31
CA ILE A 61 -16.75 -15.51 -23.72
C ILE A 61 -17.18 -14.43 -22.73
N LYS A 62 -18.50 -14.20 -22.66
CA LYS A 62 -19.09 -13.28 -21.68
C LYS A 62 -19.36 -14.01 -20.38
N ILE A 63 -18.76 -13.55 -19.29
CA ILE A 63 -19.01 -14.06 -17.95
C ILE A 63 -19.72 -12.97 -17.13
N PRO A 64 -20.83 -13.29 -16.45
CA PRO A 64 -21.48 -12.34 -15.56
C PRO A 64 -20.66 -12.17 -14.27
N PHE A 65 -20.25 -10.94 -14.01
CA PHE A 65 -19.59 -10.50 -12.79
C PHE A 65 -20.54 -9.67 -11.93
N LEU A 66 -20.58 -9.99 -10.63
CA LEU A 66 -21.15 -9.13 -9.60
C LEU A 66 -20.04 -8.26 -9.02
N LEU A 67 -20.05 -6.98 -9.37
CA LEU A 67 -19.07 -5.99 -8.93
C LEU A 67 -19.63 -5.26 -7.71
N SER A 68 -18.99 -5.43 -6.55
CA SER A 68 -19.42 -4.86 -5.27
C SER A 68 -18.51 -3.70 -4.83
N GLU A 69 -19.11 -2.53 -4.61
CA GLU A 69 -18.47 -1.35 -4.03
C GLU A 69 -19.20 -0.95 -2.75
N GLY A 70 -18.63 -1.30 -1.59
CA GLY A 70 -19.25 -1.04 -0.30
C GLY A 70 -20.62 -1.73 -0.18
N ALA A 71 -21.69 -0.94 -0.14
CA ALA A 71 -23.07 -1.43 -0.07
C ALA A 71 -23.74 -1.58 -1.45
N ASN A 72 -23.12 -1.09 -2.52
CA ASN A 72 -23.66 -1.13 -3.86
C ASN A 72 -23.11 -2.35 -4.59
N THR A 73 -23.94 -3.02 -5.40
CA THR A 73 -23.50 -4.13 -6.25
C THR A 73 -24.18 -4.04 -7.60
N VAL A 74 -23.40 -4.20 -8.66
CA VAL A 74 -23.86 -4.12 -10.05
C VAL A 74 -23.52 -5.42 -10.75
N LEU A 75 -24.43 -5.91 -11.59
CA LEU A 75 -24.20 -7.07 -12.44
C LEU A 75 -23.77 -6.59 -13.83
N VAL A 76 -22.65 -7.14 -14.32
CA VAL A 76 -22.02 -6.74 -15.58
C VAL A 76 -21.47 -7.97 -16.29
N ASP A 77 -21.57 -8.04 -17.61
CA ASP A 77 -20.94 -9.10 -18.40
C ASP A 77 -19.56 -8.64 -18.89
N ILE A 78 -18.51 -9.38 -18.51
CA ILE A 78 -17.11 -9.09 -18.88
C ILE A 78 -16.64 -10.13 -19.90
N ASP A 79 -15.95 -9.67 -20.94
CA ASP A 79 -15.34 -10.53 -21.96
C ASP A 79 -14.02 -11.11 -21.41
N VAL A 80 -13.91 -12.44 -21.42
CA VAL A 80 -12.78 -13.21 -20.88
C VAL A 80 -12.44 -14.32 -21.87
N ASP A 81 -11.17 -14.67 -22.05
CA ASP A 81 -10.78 -15.73 -22.97
C ASP A 81 -11.22 -17.12 -22.47
N GLU A 82 -11.69 -17.98 -23.37
CA GLU A 82 -12.32 -19.27 -23.02
C GLU A 82 -11.42 -20.21 -22.20
N ASP A 83 -10.11 -20.13 -22.40
CA ASP A 83 -9.05 -20.93 -21.75
C ASP A 83 -8.41 -20.23 -20.53
N GLU A 84 -8.75 -18.97 -20.26
CA GLU A 84 -8.25 -18.24 -19.09
C GLU A 84 -8.69 -18.93 -17.79
N VAL A 85 -7.80 -18.93 -16.79
CA VAL A 85 -8.09 -19.54 -15.48
C VAL A 85 -8.25 -18.44 -14.43
N LEU A 86 -9.48 -18.26 -13.98
CA LEU A 86 -9.83 -17.28 -12.95
C LEU A 86 -9.56 -17.87 -11.56
N HIS A 87 -8.81 -17.16 -10.73
CA HIS A 87 -8.53 -17.49 -9.33
C HIS A 87 -9.15 -16.48 -8.38
N ILE A 88 -9.51 -16.94 -7.18
CA ILE A 88 -9.82 -16.03 -6.09
C ILE A 88 -8.54 -15.26 -5.72
N GLY A 89 -8.65 -13.93 -5.65
CA GLY A 89 -7.55 -13.00 -5.40
C GLY A 89 -7.00 -12.33 -6.67
N ASP A 90 -7.40 -12.78 -7.87
CA ASP A 90 -6.98 -12.12 -9.10
C ASP A 90 -7.54 -10.70 -9.17
N ILE A 91 -6.70 -9.77 -9.63
CA ILE A 91 -7.05 -8.35 -9.79
C ILE A 91 -7.13 -8.03 -11.28
N PHE A 92 -8.22 -7.39 -11.70
CA PHE A 92 -8.42 -6.94 -13.06
C PHE A 92 -8.97 -5.51 -13.08
N GLU A 93 -8.85 -4.84 -14.23
CA GLU A 93 -9.36 -3.47 -14.42
C GLU A 93 -10.69 -3.50 -15.18
N TYR A 94 -11.67 -2.73 -14.69
CA TYR A 94 -12.94 -2.55 -15.37
C TYR A 94 -13.58 -1.21 -14.99
N SER A 95 -14.00 -0.43 -15.99
CA SER A 95 -14.68 0.86 -15.81
C SER A 95 -13.92 1.83 -14.88
N ASP A 96 -12.63 2.04 -15.15
CA ASP A 96 -11.73 2.95 -14.41
C ASP A 96 -11.49 2.59 -12.93
N ALA A 97 -11.75 1.34 -12.54
CA ALA A 97 -11.44 0.83 -11.21
C ALA A 97 -10.80 -0.56 -11.29
N SER A 98 -9.99 -0.88 -10.29
CA SER A 98 -9.43 -2.23 -10.12
C SER A 98 -10.36 -3.06 -9.24
N TRP A 99 -10.57 -4.33 -9.59
CA TRP A 99 -11.49 -5.25 -8.93
C TRP A 99 -10.76 -6.53 -8.56
N GLU A 100 -10.96 -7.02 -7.34
CA GLU A 100 -10.36 -8.26 -6.84
C GLU A 100 -11.43 -9.35 -6.75
N ILE A 101 -11.19 -10.48 -7.41
CA ILE A 101 -12.12 -11.62 -7.41
C ILE A 101 -12.17 -12.23 -6.00
N ASN A 102 -13.34 -12.23 -5.37
CA ASN A 102 -13.51 -12.83 -4.05
C ASN A 102 -14.20 -14.20 -4.09
N ARG A 103 -14.86 -14.54 -5.20
CA ARG A 103 -15.63 -15.77 -5.37
C ARG A 103 -15.83 -16.10 -6.84
N VAL A 104 -15.62 -17.37 -7.19
CA VAL A 104 -15.88 -17.91 -8.53
C VAL A 104 -16.83 -19.10 -8.40
N GLU A 105 -17.92 -19.09 -9.16
CA GLU A 105 -18.95 -20.12 -9.13
C GLU A 105 -19.04 -20.86 -10.45
N THR A 106 -19.25 -22.18 -10.39
CA THR A 106 -19.59 -22.98 -11.55
C THR A 106 -21.00 -22.66 -12.05
N ARG A 107 -21.35 -23.13 -13.25
CA ARG A 107 -22.74 -23.10 -13.76
C ARG A 107 -23.78 -23.82 -12.89
N THR A 108 -23.33 -24.66 -11.95
CA THR A 108 -24.16 -25.34 -10.94
C THR A 108 -24.16 -24.63 -9.58
N ALA A 109 -23.72 -23.36 -9.54
CA ALA A 109 -23.64 -22.52 -8.34
C ALA A 109 -22.70 -23.04 -7.22
N ASN A 110 -21.75 -23.92 -7.55
CA ASN A 110 -20.74 -24.38 -6.61
C ASN A 110 -19.53 -23.45 -6.63
N SER A 111 -19.09 -22.99 -5.45
CA SER A 111 -17.90 -22.15 -5.33
C SER A 111 -16.61 -22.97 -5.48
N ARG A 112 -15.63 -22.42 -6.20
CA ARG A 112 -14.29 -23.00 -6.39
C ARG A 112 -13.22 -21.92 -6.19
N THR A 113 -12.02 -22.34 -5.79
CA THR A 113 -10.87 -21.44 -5.61
C THR A 113 -10.25 -21.00 -6.94
N LYS A 114 -10.38 -21.84 -7.97
CA LYS A 114 -9.99 -21.55 -9.35
C LYS A 114 -10.89 -22.26 -10.33
N LEU A 115 -11.10 -21.66 -11.49
CA LEU A 115 -11.94 -22.25 -12.54
C LEU A 115 -11.55 -21.70 -13.91
N VAL A 116 -11.50 -22.57 -14.91
CA VAL A 116 -11.36 -22.14 -16.31
C VAL A 116 -12.61 -21.34 -16.71
N ALA A 117 -12.42 -20.22 -17.39
CA ALA A 117 -13.45 -19.28 -17.83
C ALA A 117 -14.64 -20.00 -18.47
N SER A 118 -14.39 -20.94 -19.39
CA SER A 118 -15.41 -21.79 -20.03
C SER A 118 -16.38 -22.52 -19.08
N LYS A 119 -15.98 -22.76 -17.83
CA LYS A 119 -16.77 -23.47 -16.81
C LYS A 119 -17.39 -22.55 -15.78
N VAL A 120 -17.02 -21.26 -15.78
CA VAL A 120 -17.58 -20.26 -14.87
C VAL A 120 -19.03 -20.00 -15.22
N GLY A 121 -19.88 -20.05 -14.21
CA GLY A 121 -21.27 -19.60 -14.31
C GLY A 121 -21.40 -18.13 -13.93
N ARG A 122 -20.68 -17.71 -12.90
CA ARG A 122 -20.67 -16.34 -12.37
C ARG A 122 -19.42 -16.11 -11.52
N ALA A 123 -18.93 -14.88 -11.49
CA ALA A 123 -17.89 -14.46 -10.56
C ALA A 123 -18.34 -13.23 -9.77
N ASN A 124 -17.76 -13.04 -8.59
CA ASN A 124 -17.95 -11.85 -7.79
C ASN A 124 -16.58 -11.19 -7.56
N ALA A 125 -16.56 -9.87 -7.63
CA ALA A 125 -15.36 -9.09 -7.37
C ALA A 125 -15.70 -7.86 -6.52
N ILE A 126 -14.75 -7.47 -5.65
CA ILE A 126 -14.86 -6.28 -4.82
C ILE A 126 -13.89 -5.24 -5.34
N ARG A 127 -14.32 -3.97 -5.34
CA ARG A 127 -13.45 -2.85 -5.69
C ARG A 127 -12.19 -2.85 -4.82
N SER A 128 -11.03 -2.80 -5.48
CA SER A 128 -9.71 -3.10 -4.91
C SER A 128 -8.80 -1.87 -4.85
N ASP A 129 -8.89 -0.97 -5.81
CA ASP A 129 -8.12 0.29 -5.89
C ASP A 129 -8.29 1.18 -4.64
N VAL A 130 -9.49 1.21 -4.06
CA VAL A 130 -9.82 2.01 -2.88
C VAL A 130 -10.22 1.12 -1.70
N VAL A 131 -9.66 1.39 -0.54
CA VAL A 131 -9.93 0.68 0.71
C VAL A 131 -10.62 1.58 1.73
N MET A 132 -11.61 1.02 2.43
CA MET A 132 -12.34 1.71 3.49
C MET A 132 -11.62 1.54 4.82
N VAL A 133 -11.00 2.60 5.30
CA VAL A 133 -10.31 2.62 6.59
C VAL A 133 -11.22 3.21 7.66
N ARG A 134 -11.50 2.44 8.72
CA ARG A 134 -12.29 2.91 9.86
C ARG A 134 -11.45 3.79 10.77
N LEU A 135 -12.03 4.87 11.25
CA LEU A 135 -11.43 5.83 12.17
C LEU A 135 -12.12 5.78 13.52
N THR A 136 -11.35 6.00 14.59
CA THR A 136 -11.86 6.35 15.92
C THR A 136 -11.27 7.67 16.32
N LEU A 137 -12.10 8.67 16.53
CA LEU A 137 -11.77 10.06 16.76
C LEU A 137 -11.98 10.37 18.24
N THR A 138 -10.90 10.48 19.03
CA THR A 138 -10.98 10.68 20.48
C THR A 138 -10.62 12.11 20.88
N ARG A 139 -11.52 12.78 21.60
CA ARG A 139 -11.35 14.11 22.20
C ARG A 139 -11.63 14.06 23.69
N GLY A 140 -10.60 14.29 24.50
CA GLY A 140 -10.72 14.11 25.95
C GLY A 140 -11.24 12.73 26.29
N GLU A 141 -12.45 12.66 26.83
CA GLU A 141 -13.14 11.43 27.24
C GLU A 141 -14.12 10.88 26.19
N PHE A 142 -14.43 11.65 25.15
CA PHE A 142 -15.38 11.28 24.11
C PHE A 142 -14.67 10.63 22.91
N SER A 143 -15.31 9.64 22.30
CA SER A 143 -14.78 8.97 21.10
C SER A 143 -15.89 8.71 20.09
N ASP A 144 -15.69 9.21 18.88
CA ASP A 144 -16.58 8.99 17.73
C ASP A 144 -15.98 7.96 16.77
N SER A 145 -16.82 7.26 16.00
CA SER A 145 -16.38 6.35 14.94
C SER A 145 -16.77 6.90 13.58
N ASP A 146 -15.83 6.86 12.64
CA ASP A 146 -16.04 7.30 11.26
C ASP A 146 -15.28 6.37 10.28
N SER A 147 -15.33 6.65 8.99
CA SER A 147 -14.58 5.92 7.96
C SER A 147 -14.19 6.83 6.80
N ILE A 148 -13.04 6.53 6.19
CA ILE A 148 -12.55 7.21 4.99
C ILE A 148 -12.24 6.19 3.89
N PHE A 149 -12.42 6.60 2.65
CA PHE A 149 -12.01 5.85 1.47
C PHE A 149 -10.69 6.41 0.97
N VAL A 150 -9.67 5.56 0.86
CA VAL A 150 -8.32 5.94 0.44
C VAL A 150 -7.74 4.92 -0.49
N GLU A 151 -6.79 5.32 -1.33
CA GLU A 151 -6.10 4.42 -2.23
C GLU A 151 -5.41 3.29 -1.46
N ARG A 152 -5.46 2.07 -2.01
CA ARG A 152 -4.93 0.84 -1.42
C ARG A 152 -3.50 0.99 -0.90
N GLU A 153 -2.65 1.69 -1.64
CA GLU A 153 -1.22 1.85 -1.37
C GLU A 153 -0.89 3.01 -0.42
N THR A 154 -1.89 3.80 0.00
CA THR A 154 -1.68 4.97 0.87
C THR A 154 -0.99 4.54 2.17
N MET A 155 0.15 5.15 2.49
CA MET A 155 0.89 4.85 3.72
C MET A 155 0.46 5.75 4.88
N TYR A 156 0.08 5.14 5.99
CA TYR A 156 -0.15 5.81 7.27
C TYR A 156 0.99 5.55 8.24
N LYS A 157 1.41 6.60 8.96
CA LYS A 157 2.47 6.49 9.97
C LYS A 157 1.90 6.72 11.37
N ALA A 158 2.15 5.80 12.29
CA ALA A 158 1.82 6.05 13.69
C ALA A 158 2.61 7.26 14.24
N GLY A 159 1.91 8.19 14.88
CA GLY A 159 2.45 9.43 15.41
C GLY A 159 2.39 10.64 14.47
N SER A 160 2.05 10.47 13.19
CA SER A 160 1.87 11.60 12.27
C SER A 160 0.54 12.33 12.51
N ILE A 161 0.45 13.55 11.99
CA ILE A 161 -0.79 14.33 11.96
C ILE A 161 -1.44 14.09 10.60
N MET A 162 -2.75 13.84 10.59
CA MET A 162 -3.57 13.79 9.39
C MET A 162 -4.75 14.76 9.52
N GLU A 163 -5.37 15.08 8.40
CA GLU A 163 -6.56 15.93 8.34
C GLU A 163 -7.78 15.07 8.04
N HIS A 164 -8.87 15.29 8.78
CA HIS A 164 -10.13 14.61 8.58
C HIS A 164 -11.28 15.52 9.03
N GLY A 165 -12.30 15.70 8.19
CA GLY A 165 -13.44 16.58 8.50
C GLY A 165 -13.07 18.06 8.69
N GLY A 166 -11.98 18.54 8.07
CA GLY A 166 -11.47 19.91 8.24
C GLY A 166 -10.71 20.16 9.55
N GLU A 167 -10.47 19.10 10.35
CA GLU A 167 -9.74 19.18 11.60
C GLU A 167 -8.48 18.32 11.57
N ARG A 168 -7.47 18.72 12.35
CA ARG A 168 -6.20 17.99 12.44
C ARG A 168 -6.27 16.96 13.55
N TRP A 169 -5.75 15.78 13.28
CA TRP A 169 -5.77 14.63 14.17
C TRP A 169 -4.40 13.97 14.23
N LYS A 170 -3.95 13.58 15.42
CA LYS A 170 -2.72 12.79 15.60
C LYS A 170 -3.05 11.31 15.59
N ILE A 171 -2.39 10.56 14.72
CA ILE A 171 -2.47 9.10 14.68
C ILE A 171 -1.80 8.54 15.93
N ARG A 172 -2.59 8.02 16.86
CA ARG A 172 -2.10 7.40 18.10
C ARG A 172 -1.66 5.95 17.88
N ALA A 173 -2.46 5.20 17.13
CA ALA A 173 -2.26 3.78 16.88
C ALA A 173 -2.93 3.35 15.58
N ILE A 174 -2.36 2.37 14.90
CA ILE A 174 -2.95 1.74 13.71
C ILE A 174 -3.18 0.26 14.03
N HIS A 175 -4.37 -0.25 13.78
CA HIS A 175 -4.71 -1.66 13.99
C HIS A 175 -4.76 -2.41 12.67
N THR A 176 -3.92 -3.43 12.52
CA THR A 176 -3.78 -4.24 11.28
C THR A 176 -4.44 -5.62 11.37
N GLY A 177 -5.36 -5.80 12.31
CA GLY A 177 -6.02 -7.10 12.56
C GLY A 177 -5.19 -8.05 13.44
N THR A 178 -3.88 -8.20 13.18
CA THR A 178 -2.96 -9.03 14.00
C THR A 178 -2.50 -8.32 15.28
N GLY A 179 -2.50 -6.98 15.29
CA GLY A 179 -2.04 -6.21 16.44
C GLY A 179 -2.27 -4.71 16.30
N ARG A 180 -1.78 -3.95 17.27
CA ARG A 180 -1.76 -2.48 17.24
C ARG A 180 -0.33 -2.00 17.05
N THR A 181 -0.10 -1.29 15.97
CA THR A 181 1.18 -0.67 15.64
C THR A 181 1.19 0.74 16.20
N MET A 182 2.02 0.95 17.22
CA MET A 182 2.23 2.26 17.88
C MET A 182 3.37 3.06 17.24
N SER A 183 4.20 2.40 16.42
CA SER A 183 5.36 2.96 15.73
C SER A 183 5.56 2.23 14.41
N GLY A 184 5.70 2.96 13.31
CA GLY A 184 5.92 2.37 11.98
C GLY A 184 5.03 2.99 10.91
N ARG A 185 5.25 2.56 9.67
CA ARG A 185 4.41 2.85 8.51
C ARG A 185 3.60 1.60 8.16
N VAL A 186 2.35 1.79 7.77
CA VAL A 186 1.42 0.72 7.41
C VAL A 186 0.69 1.15 6.15
N VAL A 187 0.55 0.22 5.20
CA VAL A 187 -0.20 0.43 3.95
C VAL A 187 -1.70 0.34 4.24
N ALA A 188 -2.51 1.21 3.62
CA ALA A 188 -3.95 1.32 3.90
C ALA A 188 -4.69 -0.02 3.77
N HIS A 189 -4.30 -0.86 2.82
CA HIS A 189 -4.83 -2.21 2.63
C HIS A 189 -4.83 -3.06 3.91
N ASP A 190 -3.76 -2.98 4.70
CA ASP A 190 -3.60 -3.78 5.91
C ASP A 190 -4.31 -3.17 7.12
N ILE A 191 -4.87 -1.96 7.00
CA ILE A 191 -5.43 -1.21 8.12
C ILE A 191 -6.90 -1.59 8.34
N LYS A 192 -7.16 -2.17 9.51
CA LYS A 192 -8.52 -2.41 10.00
C LYS A 192 -9.14 -1.18 10.67
N ARG A 193 -8.33 -0.42 11.43
CA ARG A 193 -8.78 0.81 12.12
C ARG A 193 -7.62 1.73 12.49
N ILE A 194 -7.79 3.04 12.36
CA ILE A 194 -6.87 4.07 12.87
C ILE A 194 -7.48 4.74 14.10
N TYR A 195 -6.69 4.86 15.16
CA TYR A 195 -7.05 5.61 16.37
C TYR A 195 -6.41 6.99 16.32
N LEU A 196 -7.27 7.99 16.32
CA LEU A 196 -6.96 9.40 16.18
C LEU A 196 -7.23 10.11 17.50
N HIS A 197 -6.29 10.93 17.93
CA HIS A 197 -6.45 11.80 19.09
C HIS A 197 -6.27 13.25 18.66
N GLU A 198 -6.88 14.15 19.43
CA GLU A 198 -6.61 15.58 19.27
C GLU A 198 -5.07 15.82 19.31
N PRO A 199 -4.52 16.54 18.32
CA PRO A 199 -3.10 16.84 18.32
C PRO A 199 -2.80 17.65 19.59
N PRO A 200 -1.60 17.47 20.17
CA PRO A 200 -1.22 18.30 21.30
C PRO A 200 -1.35 19.75 20.88
N ARG A 201 -2.06 20.55 21.68
CA ARG A 201 -2.10 22.01 21.48
C ARG A 201 -0.64 22.45 21.33
N PRO A 202 -0.30 23.27 20.32
CA PRO A 202 1.03 23.86 20.30
C PRO A 202 1.22 24.47 21.68
N GLU A 203 2.22 23.99 22.44
CA GLU A 203 2.44 24.52 23.78
C GLU A 203 2.50 26.04 23.62
N GLU A 204 1.52 26.75 24.18
CA GLU A 204 1.75 28.14 24.52
C GLU A 204 3.08 28.09 25.27
N ASN A 205 4.09 28.83 24.77
CA ASN A 205 5.42 28.86 25.34
C ASN A 205 5.30 29.53 26.71
N ILE A 206 4.71 28.86 27.68
CA ILE A 206 4.57 29.30 29.05
C ILE A 206 5.89 28.89 29.68
N PRO A 207 6.82 29.83 29.90
CA PRO A 207 8.11 29.52 30.47
C PRO A 207 7.95 28.84 31.83
N LYS A 208 8.37 27.57 31.94
CA LYS A 208 8.21 26.75 33.15
C LYS A 208 9.32 27.03 34.17
N THR A 209 10.50 27.46 33.72
CA THR A 209 11.63 27.77 34.60
C THR A 209 11.85 29.28 34.83
N PRO A 210 12.48 29.69 35.95
CA PRO A 210 12.84 31.09 36.18
C PRO A 210 13.80 31.69 35.14
N ARG A 211 14.57 30.85 34.43
CA ARG A 211 15.47 31.28 33.36
C ARG A 211 14.67 31.56 32.08
N GLU A 212 13.80 30.65 31.69
CA GLU A 212 12.89 30.81 30.55
C GLU A 212 11.93 31.99 30.78
N ARG A 213 11.44 32.22 32.01
CA ARG A 213 10.56 33.37 32.33
C ARG A 213 11.26 34.70 32.10
N ARG A 214 12.52 34.80 32.55
CA ARG A 214 13.36 35.99 32.35
C ARG A 214 13.66 36.23 30.88
N GLN A 215 13.87 35.16 30.12
CA GLN A 215 14.14 35.24 28.69
C GLN A 215 12.88 35.63 27.90
N ALA A 216 11.74 35.01 28.18
CA ALA A 216 10.45 35.35 27.59
C ALA A 216 10.00 36.78 27.91
N TRP A 217 10.29 37.29 29.12
CA TRP A 217 10.05 38.69 29.48
C TRP A 217 10.98 39.66 28.74
N LYS A 218 12.28 39.33 28.62
CA LYS A 218 13.23 40.11 27.80
C LYS A 218 12.84 40.17 26.32
N GLU A 219 12.26 39.08 25.81
CA GLU A 219 11.79 38.95 24.42
C GLU A 219 10.38 39.57 24.22
N GLY A 220 9.77 40.18 25.25
CA GLY A 220 8.44 40.82 25.14
C GLY A 220 7.27 39.85 24.97
N ARG A 221 7.48 38.54 25.19
CA ARG A 221 6.48 37.48 25.04
C ARG A 221 5.58 37.31 26.28
N LEU A 222 5.84 38.08 27.35
CA LEU A 222 5.12 38.03 28.62
C LEU A 222 4.68 39.45 28.99
N GLY A 223 3.36 39.71 29.06
CA GLY A 223 2.78 41.04 29.31
C GLY A 223 3.09 41.59 30.71
N ASP A 224 2.53 40.98 31.75
CA ASP A 224 2.82 41.30 33.15
C ASP A 224 3.64 40.17 33.80
N ASN A 225 4.83 40.48 34.33
CA ASN A 225 5.76 39.51 34.93
C ASN A 225 6.07 39.84 36.39
N PRO A 226 5.08 39.81 37.31
CA PRO A 226 5.34 40.06 38.73
C PRO A 226 6.24 38.96 39.32
N ASN A 227 7.16 39.34 40.20
CA ASN A 227 8.00 38.38 40.92
C ASN A 227 7.10 37.36 41.66
N PRO A 228 7.45 36.06 41.67
CA PRO A 228 6.68 35.07 42.40
C PRO A 228 6.62 35.45 43.88
N VAL A 229 5.43 35.32 44.49
CA VAL A 229 5.25 35.50 45.93
C VAL A 229 5.98 34.35 46.62
N LEU A 230 7.10 34.66 47.26
CA LEU A 230 7.86 33.67 48.03
C LEU A 230 7.02 33.21 49.23
N PRO A 231 6.88 31.88 49.46
CA PRO A 231 6.26 31.39 50.68
C PRO A 231 7.04 31.90 51.90
N ASP A 232 6.35 32.16 53.01
CA ASP A 232 6.96 32.80 54.20
C ASP A 232 8.17 32.03 54.74
N ALA A 233 8.20 30.71 54.55
CA ALA A 233 9.31 29.83 54.90
C ALA A 233 10.62 30.13 54.15
N GLU A 234 10.57 30.82 53.00
CA GLU A 234 11.75 31.22 52.21
C GLU A 234 12.12 32.70 52.40
N LYS A 235 11.30 33.49 53.10
CA LYS A 235 11.59 34.90 53.43
C LYS A 235 12.65 35.02 54.54
N SER A 236 12.77 34.00 55.39
CA SER A 236 13.89 33.86 56.33
C SER A 236 15.13 33.43 55.55
N GLY A 237 15.89 34.42 55.10
CA GLY A 237 17.08 34.21 54.27
C GLY A 237 17.97 33.08 54.80
N LYS A 238 18.36 32.15 53.92
CA LYS A 238 19.36 31.12 54.23
C LYS A 238 20.60 31.82 54.80
N PRO A 239 21.16 31.36 55.94
CA PRO A 239 22.34 31.98 56.53
C PRO A 239 23.46 32.04 55.49
N LYS A 240 24.09 33.22 55.39
CA LYS A 240 25.20 33.51 54.48
C LYS A 240 26.30 32.47 54.72
N GLN A 241 26.42 31.46 53.87
CA GLN A 241 27.57 30.57 53.93
C GLN A 241 28.82 31.40 53.65
N GLN A 242 29.67 31.57 54.68
CA GLN A 242 30.98 32.16 54.51
C GLN A 242 31.75 31.32 53.50
N ARG A 243 32.13 31.94 52.38
CA ARG A 243 33.08 31.34 51.44
C ARG A 243 34.39 31.09 52.20
N PRO A 244 34.94 29.86 52.20
CA PRO A 244 36.23 29.63 52.82
C PRO A 244 37.29 30.50 52.15
N GLY A 245 38.00 31.28 52.95
CA GLY A 245 39.03 32.21 52.50
C GLY A 245 40.12 31.53 51.67
N ARG A 246 40.52 32.21 50.60
CA ARG A 246 41.59 31.79 49.68
C ARG A 246 42.92 31.70 50.45
N ARG A 247 43.34 30.48 50.83
CA ARG A 247 44.70 30.23 51.37
C ARG A 247 45.75 30.67 50.34
N GLN A 248 46.41 31.80 50.59
CA GLN A 248 47.60 32.19 49.84
C GLN A 248 48.72 31.19 50.13
N LYS A 249 49.17 30.46 49.11
CA LYS A 249 50.40 29.65 49.17
C LYS A 249 51.60 30.60 49.32
N LYS A 250 52.29 30.57 50.46
CA LYS A 250 53.61 31.19 50.61
C LYS A 250 54.60 30.48 49.67
N LYS A 251 55.27 31.25 48.80
CA LYS A 251 56.43 30.77 48.03
C LYS A 251 57.57 30.48 49.01
N ARG A 252 58.17 29.29 48.91
CA ARG A 252 59.43 28.97 49.57
C ARG A 252 60.56 29.64 48.77
N LEU A 253 61.38 30.42 49.47
CA LEU A 253 62.75 30.74 49.05
C LEU A 253 63.66 29.57 49.45
#